data_AF-A0A3N7CPJ8-F1
#
_entry.id   AF-A0A3N7CPJ8-F1
#
_cell.length_a   1.000
_cell.length_b   1.000
_cell.length_c   1.000
_cell.angle_alpha   90.00
_cell.angle_beta   90.00
_cell.angle_gamma   90.00
#
_symmetry.space_group_name_H-M   'P 1'
#
loop_
_entity.id
_entity.type
_entity.pdbx_description
1 polymer ?
#
loop_
_entity_poly.entity_id
_entity_poly.type
_entity_poly.pdbx_seq_one_letter_code
_entity_poly.pdbx_strand_id
1 'polypeptide(L)' 'MELAQTTPAIGVMTILKSLPEGKEAPFLINREGYIRNQASLANGRFPDREYSVNRKGTKVVASWKRRELCKE' A
#
# COMPACT_ATOMS: atom_id res chain seq x y z
N MET A 1 -8.20 -34.23 11.17
CA MET A 1 -7.86 -32.83 11.49
C MET A 1 -7.20 -32.24 10.26
N GLU A 2 -7.95 -31.53 9.42
CA GLU A 2 -7.35 -30.81 8.30
C GLU A 2 -6.73 -29.53 8.85
N LEU A 3 -5.41 -29.39 8.69
CA LEU A 3 -4.67 -28.16 8.98
C LEU A 3 -5.27 -27.05 8.12
N ALA A 4 -5.90 -26.07 8.78
CA ALA A 4 -6.35 -24.84 8.14
C ALA A 4 -5.21 -24.31 7.27
N GLN A 5 -5.42 -24.25 5.95
CA GLN A 5 -4.46 -23.68 5.02
C GLN A 5 -4.14 -22.28 5.53
N THR A 6 -2.91 -22.09 6.00
CA THR A 6 -2.39 -20.81 6.46
C THR A 6 -2.35 -19.90 5.23
N THR A 7 -3.46 -19.22 4.96
CA THR A 7 -3.50 -18.17 3.96
C THR A 7 -2.40 -17.21 4.36
N PRO A 8 -1.37 -17.00 3.52
CA PRO A 8 -0.31 -16.08 3.89
C PRO A 8 -1.01 -14.75 4.13
N ALA A 9 -0.90 -14.23 5.35
CA ALA A 9 -1.29 -12.88 5.65
C ALA A 9 -0.34 -11.99 4.84
N ILE A 10 -0.65 -11.77 3.56
CA ILE A 10 0.18 -10.96 2.68
C ILE A 10 0.22 -9.59 3.32
N GLY A 11 1.39 -9.22 3.83
CA GLY A 11 1.59 -7.96 4.52
C GLY A 11 1.25 -6.79 3.59
N VAL A 12 0.69 -5.73 4.16
CA VAL A 12 0.35 -4.52 3.41
C VAL A 12 1.58 -3.98 2.65
N MET A 13 2.76 -4.03 3.25
CA MET A 13 4.02 -3.67 2.60
C MET A 13 4.28 -4.50 1.32
N THR A 14 3.99 -5.80 1.33
CA THR A 14 4.15 -6.67 0.16
C THR A 14 3.20 -6.26 -0.95
N ILE A 15 1.95 -5.93 -0.59
CA ILE A 15 0.95 -5.42 -1.55
C ILE A 15 1.42 -4.09 -2.14
N LEU A 16 1.87 -3.15 -1.31
CA LEU A 16 2.37 -1.84 -1.74
C LEU A 16 3.61 -1.96 -2.64
N LYS A 17 4.52 -2.89 -2.36
CA LYS A 17 5.72 -3.14 -3.17
C LYS A 17 5.36 -3.66 -4.56
N SER A 18 4.42 -4.61 -4.62
CA SER A 18 3.99 -5.28 -5.85
C SER A 18 2.90 -4.52 -6.62
N LEU A 19 2.37 -3.44 -6.06
CA LEU A 19 1.35 -2.61 -6.71
C LEU A 19 1.95 -2.00 -8.00
N PRO A 20 1.26 -2.05 -9.15
CA PRO A 20 1.68 -1.33 -10.33
C PRO A 20 1.53 0.19 -10.13
N GLU A 21 2.38 0.97 -10.80
CA GLU A 21 2.30 2.43 -10.78
C GLU A 21 0.91 2.90 -11.24
N GLY A 22 0.33 3.87 -10.51
CA GLY A 22 -0.99 4.43 -10.81
C GLY A 22 -2.17 3.50 -10.55
N LYS A 23 -1.94 2.27 -10.06
CA LYS A 23 -3.01 1.37 -9.63
C LYS A 23 -3.31 1.51 -8.15
N GLU A 24 -4.53 1.13 -7.79
CA GLU A 24 -5.07 1.25 -6.43
C GLU A 24 -5.23 -0.13 -5.79
N ALA A 25 -4.75 -0.28 -4.56
CA ALA A 25 -4.98 -1.43 -3.71
C ALA A 25 -6.05 -1.08 -2.66
N PRO A 26 -7.22 -1.75 -2.66
CA PRO A 26 -8.26 -1.52 -1.67
C PRO A 26 -7.94 -2.25 -0.36
N PHE A 27 -8.18 -1.58 0.76
CA PHE A 27 -8.07 -2.11 2.12
C PHE A 27 -9.30 -1.72 2.95
N LEU A 28 -9.47 -2.41 4.07
CA LEU A 28 -10.54 -2.13 5.03
C LEU A 28 -10.30 -0.79 5.72
N ILE A 29 -11.36 0.01 5.85
CA ILE A 29 -11.31 1.36 6.45
C ILE A 29 -10.86 1.35 7.92
N ASN A 30 -11.19 0.29 8.67
CA ASN A 30 -10.75 0.13 10.06
C ASN A 30 -9.24 -0.08 10.21
N ARG A 31 -8.51 -0.34 9.11
CA ARG A 31 -7.05 -0.45 9.09
C ARG A 31 -6.37 0.80 8.55
N GLU A 32 -7.08 1.89 8.31
CA GLU A 32 -6.51 3.09 7.69
C GLU A 32 -5.22 3.60 8.34
N GLY A 33 -5.21 3.74 9.67
CA GLY A 33 -4.03 4.20 10.38
C GLY A 33 -2.82 3.29 10.13
N TYR A 34 -3.07 1.98 10.09
CA TYR A 34 -2.05 0.99 9.74
C TYR A 34 -1.60 1.13 8.27
N ILE A 35 -2.52 1.28 7.31
CA ILE A 35 -2.17 1.46 5.89
C ILE A 35 -1.36 2.74 5.68
N ARG A 36 -1.77 3.86 6.31
CA ARG A 36 -1.03 5.13 6.25
C ARG A 36 0.38 4.99 6.82
N ASN A 37 0.53 4.29 7.96
CA ASN A 37 1.85 4.03 8.53
C ASN A 37 2.72 3.20 7.57
N GLN A 38 2.17 2.13 6.97
CA GLN A 38 2.88 1.31 6.00
C GLN A 38 3.25 2.08 4.73
N ALA A 39 2.38 2.96 4.24
CA ALA A 39 2.66 3.84 3.10
C ALA A 39 3.77 4.86 3.43
N SER A 40 3.79 5.42 4.65
CA SER A 40 4.86 6.30 5.12
C SER A 40 6.21 5.57 5.17
N LEU A 41 6.23 4.35 5.72
CA LEU A 41 7.43 3.50 5.71
C LEU A 41 7.87 3.15 4.29
N ALA A 42 6.92 2.88 3.38
CA ALA A 42 7.22 2.63 1.97
C ALA A 42 7.82 3.86 1.28
N ASN A 43 7.32 5.07 1.56
CA ASN A 43 7.90 6.33 1.07
C ASN A 43 9.34 6.55 1.53
N GLY A 44 9.70 6.13 2.74
CA GLY A 44 11.08 6.18 3.22
C GLY A 44 11.98 5.11 2.59
N ARG A 45 11.40 3.96 2.19
CA ARG A 45 12.15 2.82 1.66
C ARG A 45 12.30 2.82 0.13
N PHE A 46 11.37 3.45 -0.58
CA PHE A 46 11.34 3.52 -2.04
C PHE A 46 11.32 5.00 -2.47
N PRO A 47 12.49 5.66 -2.56
CA PRO A 47 12.57 7.08 -2.82
C PRO A 47 12.10 7.48 -4.23
N ASP A 48 12.10 6.55 -5.18
CA ASP A 48 11.55 6.72 -6.53
C ASP A 48 10.01 6.71 -6.57
N ARG A 49 9.37 6.35 -5.46
CA ARG A 49 7.91 6.16 -5.36
C ARG A 49 7.30 7.14 -4.37
N GLU A 50 6.12 7.61 -4.71
CA GLU A 50 5.25 8.38 -3.84
C GLU A 50 3.98 7.58 -3.57
N TYR A 51 3.92 6.97 -2.39
CA TYR A 51 2.77 6.25 -1.88
C TYR A 51 1.76 7.23 -1.27
N SER A 52 0.49 7.09 -1.67
CA SER A 52 -0.65 7.89 -1.21
C SER A 52 -1.79 6.97 -0.74
N VAL A 53 -2.49 7.37 0.32
CA VAL A 53 -3.63 6.62 0.88
C VAL A 53 -4.85 7.53 0.92
N ASN A 54 -5.92 7.15 0.23
CA ASN A 54 -7.15 7.92 0.13
C ASN A 54 -8.34 7.12 0.66
N ARG A 55 -9.33 7.79 1.27
CA ARG A 55 -10.62 7.17 1.60
C ARG A 55 -11.51 7.18 0.37
N LYS A 56 -12.12 6.04 0.04
CA LYS A 56 -13.17 5.91 -0.99
C LYS A 56 -14.37 5.18 -0.38
N GLY A 57 -15.37 5.94 0.05
CA GLY A 57 -16.56 5.41 0.72
C GLY A 57 -16.21 4.61 1.98
N THR A 58 -16.56 3.32 2.00
CA THR A 58 -16.32 2.40 3.13
C THR A 58 -14.95 1.70 3.10
N LYS A 59 -14.07 2.10 2.18
CA LYS A 59 -12.75 1.49 1.97
C LYS A 59 -11.66 2.57 1.96
N VAL A 60 -10.43 2.15 2.21
CA VAL A 60 -9.25 2.97 1.93
C VAL A 60 -8.48 2.37 0.78
N VAL A 61 -8.04 3.20 -0.13
CA VAL A 61 -7.24 2.80 -1.28
C VAL A 61 -5.84 3.35 -1.10
N ALA A 62 -4.84 2.47 -1.20
CA ALA A 62 -3.47 2.91 -1.33
C ALA A 62 -3.06 2.86 -2.81
N SER A 63 -2.28 3.82 -3.24
CA SER A 63 -1.73 3.89 -4.60
C SER A 63 -0.31 4.40 -4.50
N TRP A 64 0.47 4.25 -5.56
CA TRP A 64 1.72 4.99 -5.69
C TRP A 64 1.92 5.45 -7.12
N LYS A 65 2.67 6.53 -7.26
CA LYS A 65 3.16 7.06 -8.54
C LYS A 65 4.66 7.29 -8.45
N ARG A 66 5.36 7.27 -9.58
CA ARG A 66 6.79 7.62 -9.58
C ARG A 66 6.95 9.07 -9.13
N ARG A 67 7.95 9.34 -8.29
CA ARG A 67 8.36 10.73 -8.04
C ARG A 67 8.98 11.26 -9.32
N GLU A 68 8.41 12.33 -9.84
CA GLU A 68 9.10 13.17 -10.80
C GLU A 68 10.23 13.86 -10.04
N LEU A 69 11.37 13.17 -9.93
CA LEU A 69 12.62 13.81 -9.58
C LEU A 69 12.90 14.78 -10.72
N CYS A 70 12.66 16.07 -10.50
CA CYS A 70 13.05 17.12 -11.43
C CYS A 70 14.49 16.83 -11.87
N LYS A 71 14.66 16.55 -13.16
CA LYS A 71 15.95 16.66 -13.82
C LYS A 71 16.24 18.16 -13.87
N GLU A 72 16.96 18.64 -12.87
CA GLU A 72 17.72 19.89 -12.98
C GLU A 72 18.83 19.73 -14.03
#